data_AF-A0A0N4VZR2-F1
#
_entry.id   AF-A0A0N4VZR2-F1
#
_cell.length_a   1.000
_cell.length_b   1.000
_cell.length_c   1.000
_cell.angle_alpha   90.00
_cell.angle_beta   90.00
_cell.angle_gamma   90.00
#
_symmetry.space_group_name_H-M   'P 1'
#
loop_
_entity.id
_entity.type
_entity.pdbx_description
1 polymer ?
#
loop_
_entity_poly.entity_id
_entity_poly.type
_entity_poly.pdbx_seq_one_letter_code
_entity_poly.pdbx_strand_id
1 'polypeptide(L)'
;MGETQQANLSSGDANQEFVIVQEGKAKVGFHGPVFYNPVQEFNRDLTVSVLREFVRSRLANGSTLESKTCSEEPKPKKSKPLFEKEDGSIRILDALSASGLRALRFSQEV
;
A
#
# COMPACT_ATOMS: atom_id res chain seq x y z
N MET A 1 -18.00 -5.95 -10.84
CA MET A 1 -18.37 -7.11 -10.01
C MET A 1 -17.08 -7.81 -9.64
N GLY A 2 -16.63 -7.70 -8.38
CA GLY A 2 -15.49 -8.47 -7.90
C GLY A 2 -16.01 -9.77 -7.30
N GLU A 3 -15.41 -10.89 -7.65
CA GLU A 3 -15.77 -12.18 -7.05
C GLU A 3 -15.26 -12.19 -5.61
N THR A 4 -16.17 -12.28 -4.63
CA THR A 4 -15.71 -12.64 -3.29
C THR A 4 -15.24 -14.08 -3.38
N GLN A 5 -13.97 -14.35 -3.09
CA GLN A 5 -13.53 -15.73 -2.89
C GLN A 5 -14.18 -16.20 -1.59
N GLN A 6 -15.40 -16.71 -1.71
CA GLN A 6 -16.10 -17.38 -0.64
C GLN A 6 -15.44 -18.75 -0.52
N ALA A 7 -14.75 -18.98 0.60
CA ALA A 7 -14.47 -20.34 1.02
C ALA A 7 -15.82 -21.07 1.09
N ASN A 8 -15.98 -22.18 0.36
CA ASN A 8 -17.19 -22.98 0.36
C ASN A 8 -17.44 -23.44 1.81
N LEU A 9 -18.35 -22.79 2.52
CA LEU A 9 -18.73 -23.15 3.89
C LEU A 9 -19.72 -24.32 3.83
N SER A 10 -19.20 -25.53 3.56
CA SER A 10 -19.89 -26.75 3.97
C SER A 10 -19.58 -27.00 5.44
N SER A 11 -20.62 -27.05 6.25
CA SER A 11 -20.62 -27.18 7.70
C SER A 11 -19.75 -28.32 8.22
N GLY A 12 -18.84 -28.02 9.15
CA GLY A 12 -18.36 -28.97 10.15
C GLY A 12 -17.05 -29.69 9.86
N ASP A 13 -15.94 -28.98 9.66
CA ASP A 13 -14.63 -29.54 9.99
C ASP A 13 -13.61 -28.46 10.38
N ALA A 14 -12.78 -28.75 11.38
CA ALA A 14 -11.83 -27.83 12.01
C ALA A 14 -10.56 -27.58 11.17
N ASN A 15 -10.72 -27.54 9.84
CA ASN A 15 -9.64 -27.33 8.88
C ASN A 15 -10.06 -26.19 7.95
N GLN A 16 -9.91 -24.94 8.44
CA GLN A 16 -10.22 -23.76 7.64
C GLN A 16 -9.32 -23.76 6.40
N GLU A 17 -9.95 -23.94 5.24
CA GLU A 17 -9.26 -24.00 3.95
C GLU A 17 -8.47 -22.69 3.73
N PHE A 18 -7.15 -22.83 3.65
CA PHE A 18 -6.24 -21.70 3.54
C PHE A 18 -6.06 -21.34 2.07
N VAL A 19 -6.57 -20.18 1.68
CA VAL A 19 -6.46 -19.71 0.30
C VAL A 19 -5.22 -18.84 0.16
N ILE A 20 -4.37 -19.21 -0.79
CA ILE A 20 -3.12 -18.51 -1.09
C ILE A 20 -3.26 -17.80 -2.43
N VAL A 21 -3.02 -16.49 -2.42
CA VAL A 21 -2.99 -15.65 -3.61
C VAL A 21 -1.61 -15.03 -3.75
N GLN A 22 -1.11 -15.00 -4.99
CA GLN A 22 0.18 -14.38 -5.33
C GLN A 22 -0.02 -13.38 -6.46
N GLU A 23 0.49 -12.16 -6.26
CA GLU A 23 0.51 -11.10 -7.27
C GLU A 23 1.83 -10.35 -7.22
N GLY A 24 2.47 -10.18 -8.38
CA GLY A 24 3.81 -9.61 -8.43
C GLY A 24 4.76 -10.36 -7.49
N LYS A 25 5.38 -9.63 -6.56
CA LYS A 25 6.26 -10.22 -5.53
C LYS A 25 5.52 -10.64 -4.26
N ALA A 26 4.33 -10.09 -4.03
CA ALA A 26 3.59 -10.33 -2.80
C ALA A 26 2.83 -11.65 -2.84
N LYS A 27 2.83 -12.34 -1.70
CA LYS A 27 2.07 -13.56 -1.46
C LYS A 27 1.29 -13.39 -0.17
N VAL A 28 -0.02 -13.61 -0.23
CA VAL A 28 -0.90 -13.51 0.93
C VAL A 28 -1.67 -14.80 1.09
N GLY A 29 -1.83 -15.23 2.34
CA GLY A 29 -2.70 -16.33 2.69
C GLY A 29 -3.74 -15.85 3.69
N PHE A 30 -4.98 -16.22 3.50
CA PHE A 30 -6.08 -15.82 4.37
C PHE A 30 -7.08 -16.96 4.59
N HIS A 31 -7.80 -16.88 5.70
CA HIS A 31 -8.88 -17.79 6.06
C HIS A 31 -10.24 -17.09 5.95
N GLY A 32 -11.25 -17.79 5.44
CA GLY A 32 -12.61 -17.26 5.34
C GLY A 32 -12.82 -16.23 4.22
N PRO A 33 -14.00 -15.57 4.18
CA PRO A 33 -14.40 -14.71 3.07
C PRO A 33 -13.64 -13.39 3.10
N VAL A 34 -12.77 -13.19 2.12
CA VAL A 34 -12.00 -11.95 1.93
C VAL A 34 -12.25 -11.41 0.52
N PHE A 35 -12.39 -10.10 0.39
CA PHE A 35 -12.58 -9.47 -0.91
C PHE A 35 -11.26 -9.42 -1.68
N TYR A 36 -11.24 -10.04 -2.85
CA TYR A 36 -10.11 -10.02 -3.78
C TYR A 36 -10.65 -10.03 -5.22
N ASN A 37 -10.07 -9.23 -6.11
CA ASN A 37 -10.51 -9.16 -7.50
C ASN A 37 -9.29 -9.26 -8.43
N PRO A 38 -9.13 -10.36 -9.19
CA PRO A 38 -8.01 -10.56 -10.12
C PRO A 38 -7.91 -9.45 -11.17
N VAL A 39 -9.05 -8.96 -11.69
CA VAL A 39 -9.04 -7.92 -12.75
C VAL A 39 -8.42 -6.60 -12.28
N GLN A 40 -8.30 -6.39 -10.98
CA GLN A 40 -7.72 -5.18 -10.39
C GLN A 40 -6.19 -5.27 -10.23
N GLU A 41 -5.54 -6.34 -10.67
CA GLU A 41 -4.08 -6.48 -10.64
C GLU A 41 -3.40 -5.32 -11.37
N PHE A 42 -3.94 -4.97 -12.55
CA PHE A 42 -3.46 -3.81 -13.33
C PHE A 42 -3.52 -2.49 -12.55
N ASN A 43 -4.60 -2.24 -11.81
CA ASN A 43 -4.71 -1.02 -10.99
C ASN A 43 -3.69 -1.00 -9.85
N ARG A 44 -3.33 -2.18 -9.31
CA ARG A 44 -2.29 -2.33 -8.29
C ARG A 44 -0.90 -2.09 -8.90
N ASP A 45 -0.61 -2.67 -10.06
CA ASP A 45 0.64 -2.45 -10.81
C ASP A 45 0.87 -0.97 -11.12
N LEU A 46 -0.16 -0.31 -11.65
CA LEU A 46 -0.11 1.11 -11.95
C LEU A 46 0.22 1.95 -10.71
N THR A 47 -0.40 1.62 -9.57
CA THR A 47 -0.13 2.33 -8.31
C THR A 47 1.31 2.10 -7.84
N VAL A 48 1.85 0.88 -7.97
CA VAL A 48 3.25 0.57 -7.64
C VAL A 48 4.19 1.38 -8.54
N SER A 49 3.97 1.42 -9.85
CA SER A 49 4.79 2.21 -10.77
C SER A 49 4.81 3.69 -10.39
N VAL A 50 3.66 4.28 -10.09
CA VAL A 50 3.54 5.69 -9.67
C VAL A 50 4.25 5.93 -8.33
N LEU A 51 4.11 5.03 -7.35
CA LEU A 51 4.77 5.15 -6.05
C LEU A 51 6.30 5.08 -6.17
N ARG A 52 6.82 4.17 -7.01
CA ARG A 52 8.28 4.08 -7.28
C ARG A 52 8.81 5.37 -7.88
N GLU A 53 8.10 5.94 -8.85
CA GLU A 53 8.45 7.23 -9.43
C GLU A 53 8.38 8.37 -8.43
N PHE A 54 7.36 8.37 -7.58
CA PHE A 54 7.22 9.36 -6.50
C PHE A 54 8.38 9.29 -5.51
N VAL A 55 8.76 8.08 -5.05
CA VAL A 55 9.92 7.89 -4.16
C VAL A 55 11.20 8.35 -4.84
N ARG A 56 11.43 7.92 -6.09
CA ARG A 56 12.61 8.31 -6.87
C ARG A 56 12.72 9.83 -7.03
N SER A 57 11.63 10.49 -7.41
CA SER A 57 11.57 11.94 -7.57
C SER A 57 11.76 12.65 -6.23
N ARG A 58 11.16 12.15 -5.14
CA ARG A 58 11.29 12.74 -3.81
C ARG A 58 12.70 12.60 -3.24
N LEU A 59 13.39 11.48 -3.48
CA LEU A 59 14.79 11.30 -3.07
C LEU A 59 15.72 12.23 -3.89
N ALA A 60 15.49 12.34 -5.20
CA ALA A 60 16.27 13.23 -6.07
C ALA A 60 16.07 14.72 -5.73
N ASN A 61 14.86 15.12 -5.34
CA ASN A 61 14.54 16.50 -4.96
C ASN A 61 14.84 16.79 -3.48
N GLY A 62 14.73 15.79 -2.61
CA GLY A 62 14.98 15.90 -1.16
C GLY A 62 16.44 16.17 -0.83
N SER A 63 17.39 15.69 -1.63
CA SER A 63 18.80 16.09 -1.53
C SER A 63 19.04 17.57 -1.88
N THR A 64 18.10 18.22 -2.57
CA THR A 64 18.22 19.64 -2.99
C THR A 64 17.45 20.60 -2.07
N LEU A 65 16.52 20.09 -1.26
CA LEU A 65 15.57 20.92 -0.50
C LEU A 65 16.00 21.30 0.92
N GLU A 66 17.15 20.82 1.41
CA GLU A 66 17.72 21.31 2.68
C GLU A 66 18.25 22.77 2.59
N SER A 67 18.26 23.41 1.41
CA SER A 67 18.87 24.74 1.22
C SER A 67 17.98 25.83 0.60
N LYS A 68 16.64 25.73 0.65
CA LYS A 68 15.77 26.85 0.23
C LYS A 68 14.55 27.05 1.14
N THR A 69 14.78 27.52 2.36
CA THR A 69 13.83 28.40 3.05
C THR A 69 14.16 29.85 2.72
N CYS A 70 13.43 30.43 1.76
CA CYS A 70 13.34 31.89 1.61
C CYS A 70 12.02 32.27 0.94
N SER A 71 11.03 32.64 1.74
CA SER A 71 10.11 33.79 1.56
C SER A 71 8.87 33.64 2.45
N GLU A 72 8.53 34.74 3.09
CA GLU A 72 7.56 34.93 4.16
C GLU A 72 6.11 34.87 3.63
N GLU A 73 5.21 34.21 4.37
CA GLU A 73 3.80 34.63 4.62
C GLU A 73 3.10 33.68 5.65
N PRO A 74 2.03 34.12 6.35
CA PRO A 74 1.70 33.64 7.69
C PRO A 74 1.02 32.27 7.72
N LYS A 75 1.42 31.47 8.71
CA LYS A 75 1.03 30.08 8.91
C LYS A 75 -0.41 29.95 9.43
N PRO A 76 -1.35 29.26 8.73
CA PRO A 76 -2.42 28.57 9.46
C PRO A 76 -1.75 27.47 10.30
N LYS A 77 -2.24 27.23 11.52
CA LYS A 77 -1.73 26.19 12.43
C LYS A 77 -1.88 24.80 11.79
N LYS A 78 -0.92 24.43 10.95
CA LYS A 78 -0.80 23.07 10.41
C LYS A 78 -0.38 22.19 11.58
N SER A 79 -1.24 21.24 11.93
CA SER A 79 -0.87 20.08 12.74
C SER A 79 0.49 19.59 12.25
N LYS A 80 1.50 19.59 13.12
CA LYS A 80 2.82 19.05 12.81
C LYS A 80 2.61 17.69 12.13
N PRO A 81 3.10 17.45 10.89
CA PRO A 81 3.09 16.09 10.37
C PRO A 81 3.91 15.27 11.35
N LEU A 82 3.23 14.35 12.04
CA LEU A 82 3.84 13.45 13.00
C LEU A 82 4.87 12.62 12.21
N PHE A 83 6.17 12.82 12.47
CA PHE A 83 7.32 12.16 11.84
C PHE A 83 7.65 12.57 10.40
N GLU A 84 8.45 13.62 10.20
CA GLU A 84 9.44 13.60 9.11
C GLU A 84 10.64 12.84 9.67
N LYS A 85 10.86 11.61 9.18
CA LYS A 85 12.14 10.93 9.42
C LYS A 85 13.09 11.43 8.34
N GLU A 86 14.28 11.86 8.74
CA GLU A 86 15.34 12.36 7.84
C GLU A 86 15.87 11.27 6.88
N ASP A 87 15.49 10.01 7.12
CA ASP A 87 16.00 8.81 6.43
C ASP A 87 15.48 8.61 4.99
N GLY A 88 14.75 9.58 4.41
CA GLY A 88 14.12 9.42 3.09
C GLY A 88 12.99 8.37 3.04
N SER A 89 12.58 7.85 4.20
CA SER A 89 11.50 6.85 4.31
C SER A 89 10.13 7.47 4.06
N ILE A 90 9.30 6.80 3.28
CA ILE A 90 7.91 7.19 3.03
C ILE A 90 6.94 6.34 3.85
N ARG A 91 5.79 6.92 4.19
CA ARG A 91 4.66 6.20 4.80
C ARG A 91 3.50 6.18 3.83
N ILE A 92 2.95 4.99 3.60
CA ILE A 92 1.81 4.77 2.70
C ILE A 92 0.67 4.17 3.53
N LEU A 93 -0.54 4.71 3.37
CA LEU A 93 -1.76 4.20 3.99
C LEU A 93 -2.59 3.43 2.95
N ASP A 94 -2.99 2.22 3.29
CA ASP A 94 -4.01 1.46 2.56
C ASP A 94 -5.29 1.37 3.39
N ALA A 95 -6.16 2.38 3.24
CA ALA A 95 -7.28 2.60 4.15
C ALA A 95 -8.35 1.50 4.11
N LEU A 96 -8.54 0.84 2.96
CA LEU A 96 -9.53 -0.22 2.76
C LEU A 96 -8.83 -1.47 2.19
N SER A 97 -8.02 -2.10 3.04
CA SER A 97 -7.03 -3.08 2.59
C SER A 97 -7.61 -4.46 2.23
N ALA A 98 -8.83 -4.81 2.69
CA ALA A 98 -9.45 -6.13 2.50
C ALA A 98 -8.46 -7.29 2.81
N SER A 99 -7.90 -7.94 1.78
CA SER A 99 -6.89 -9.00 1.93
C SER A 99 -5.52 -8.52 2.40
N GLY A 100 -5.23 -7.21 2.42
CA GLY A 100 -3.90 -6.70 2.73
C GLY A 100 -2.94 -6.69 1.54
N LEU A 101 -3.34 -7.27 0.39
CA LEU A 101 -2.44 -7.57 -0.71
C LEU A 101 -1.77 -6.32 -1.29
N ARG A 102 -2.49 -5.21 -1.39
CA ARG A 102 -1.96 -3.94 -1.90
C ARG A 102 -0.88 -3.36 -0.99
N ALA A 103 -1.09 -3.39 0.33
CA ALA A 103 -0.08 -2.96 1.31
C ALA A 103 1.18 -3.85 1.26
N LEU A 104 1.02 -5.17 1.08
CA LEU A 104 2.15 -6.10 0.91
C LEU A 104 2.95 -5.80 -0.36
N ARG A 105 2.28 -5.54 -1.48
CA ARG A 105 2.94 -5.14 -2.72
C ARG A 105 3.72 -3.84 -2.56
N PHE A 106 3.13 -2.83 -1.90
CA PHE A 106 3.83 -1.59 -1.61
C PHE A 106 5.10 -1.81 -0.79
N SER A 107 5.03 -2.67 0.24
CA SER A 107 6.20 -2.96 1.08
C SER A 107 7.33 -3.71 0.35
N GLN A 108 7.04 -4.41 -0.74
CA GLN A 108 8.01 -5.27 -1.43
C GLN A 108 8.50 -4.71 -2.77
N GLU A 109 7.74 -3.80 -3.36
CA GLU A 109 7.96 -3.32 -4.73
C GLU A 109 8.29 -1.82 -4.83
N VAL A 110 8.05 -1.05 -3.77
CA VAL A 110 8.35 0.39 -3.65
C VAL A 110 9.51 0.59 -2.70
#